data_AF-A0A852MZE4-F1
#
_entry.id   AF-A0A852MZE4-F1
#
_cell.length_a   1.000
_cell.length_b   1.000
_cell.length_c   1.000
_cell.angle_alpha   90.00
_cell.angle_beta   90.00
_cell.angle_gamma   90.00
#
_symmetry.space_group_name_H-M   'P 1'
#
loop_
_entity.id
_entity.type
_entity.pdbx_description
1 polymer ?
#
loop_
_entity_poly.entity_id
_entity_poly.type
_entity_poly.pdbx_seq_one_letter_code
_entity_poly.pdbx_strand_id
1 'polypeptide(L)'
;MLQGVYGPRAYIATQGPLPTTVIDFWRMIWEYEVLVVVMACMEFETGKKKCEQYWAEVDGSPLHCGSFTITCEAEEKRNEYVIRTLKVTLNEATCTIYHFHYKNWPDHHVPSSIEPILELIRDIRCYQPDDRVPVCIHCSAGCSRTSVICAIDYTQELLKDGV
;
A
#
# COMPACT_ATOMS: atom_id res chain seq x y z
N MET A 1 6.86 9.05 -8.76
CA MET A 1 6.89 7.67 -9.29
C MET A 1 8.32 7.20 -9.38
N LEU A 2 8.54 5.90 -9.15
CA LEU A 2 9.84 5.25 -9.22
C LEU A 2 9.83 4.23 -10.36
N GLN A 3 10.99 4.09 -11.00
CA GLN A 3 11.23 3.12 -12.07
C GLN A 3 11.40 1.70 -11.49
N GLY A 4 10.78 0.72 -12.14
CA GLY A 4 11.00 -0.70 -11.90
C GLY A 4 11.90 -1.32 -12.97
N VAL A 5 12.03 -2.64 -12.95
CA VAL A 5 12.88 -3.39 -13.88
C VAL A 5 12.38 -3.23 -15.32
N TYR A 6 11.06 -3.32 -15.52
CA TYR A 6 10.44 -3.37 -16.86
C TYR A 6 9.85 -2.04 -17.32
N GLY A 7 9.78 -1.02 -16.48
CA GLY A 7 9.11 0.22 -16.84
C GLY A 7 9.37 1.41 -15.91
N PRO A 8 9.19 2.64 -16.42
CA PRO A 8 9.50 3.87 -15.68
C PRO A 8 8.53 4.20 -14.53
N ARG A 9 7.46 3.39 -14.35
CA ARG A 9 6.32 3.69 -13.46
C ARG A 9 5.84 2.47 -12.66
N ALA A 10 6.76 1.65 -12.18
CA ALA A 10 6.41 0.47 -11.39
C ALA A 10 5.89 0.81 -9.99
N TYR A 11 6.33 1.93 -9.41
CA TYR A 11 5.93 2.31 -8.05
C TYR A 11 5.49 3.77 -7.92
N ILE A 12 4.50 3.99 -7.06
CA ILE A 12 4.18 5.31 -6.50
C ILE A 12 4.63 5.31 -5.05
N ALA A 13 5.75 5.98 -4.76
CA ALA A 13 6.15 6.32 -3.41
C ALA A 13 5.46 7.62 -2.99
N THR A 14 4.69 7.59 -1.90
CA THR A 14 3.97 8.77 -1.39
C THR A 14 4.00 8.83 0.14
N GLN A 15 3.65 9.98 0.70
CA GLN A 15 3.44 10.14 2.14
C GLN A 15 2.11 9.49 2.58
N GLY A 16 2.00 9.19 3.87
CA GLY A 16 0.73 8.85 4.50
C GLY A 16 -0.24 10.03 4.36
N PRO A 17 -1.50 9.80 3.94
CA PRO A 17 -2.46 10.88 3.77
C PRO A 17 -2.65 11.71 5.05
N LEU A 18 -2.75 13.03 4.88
CA LEU A 18 -3.23 14.00 5.87
C LEU A 18 -4.74 14.17 5.74
N PRO A 19 -5.44 14.75 6.75
CA PRO A 19 -6.90 14.95 6.69
C PRO A 19 -7.36 15.66 5.42
N THR A 20 -6.58 16.64 4.98
CA THR A 20 -6.87 17.46 3.80
C THR A 20 -6.52 16.78 2.48
N THR A 21 -5.82 15.65 2.50
CA THR A 21 -5.28 14.99 1.30
C THR A 21 -5.79 13.56 1.09
N VAL A 22 -6.70 13.06 1.94
CA VAL A 22 -7.31 11.73 1.75
C VAL A 22 -8.02 11.65 0.39
N ILE A 23 -8.68 12.73 -0.04
CA ILE A 23 -9.33 12.79 -1.35
C ILE A 23 -8.31 12.73 -2.49
N ASP A 24 -7.19 13.44 -2.37
CA ASP A 24 -6.16 13.46 -3.39
C ASP A 24 -5.41 12.12 -3.47
N PHE A 25 -5.27 11.42 -2.34
CA PHE A 25 -4.77 10.06 -2.31
C PHE A 25 -5.68 9.13 -3.12
N TRP A 26 -7.00 9.15 -2.87
CA TRP A 26 -7.94 8.33 -3.63
C TRP A 26 -8.03 8.71 -5.12
N ARG A 27 -7.93 10.00 -5.45
CA ARG A 27 -7.81 10.46 -6.85
C ARG A 27 -6.60 9.87 -7.53
N MET A 28 -5.44 9.86 -6.87
CA MET A 28 -4.21 9.27 -7.39
C MET A 28 -4.35 7.76 -7.60
N ILE A 29 -4.87 7.03 -6.60
CA ILE A 29 -5.12 5.57 -6.72
C ILE A 29 -6.02 5.27 -7.92
N TRP A 30 -7.08 6.06 -8.10
CA TRP A 30 -8.04 5.90 -9.20
C TRP A 30 -7.45 6.24 -10.57
N GLU A 31 -6.80 7.40 -10.70
CA GLU A 31 -6.26 7.90 -11.97
C GLU A 31 -5.14 7.02 -12.52
N TYR A 32 -4.31 6.47 -11.64
CA TYR A 32 -3.20 5.58 -12.03
C TYR A 32 -3.58 4.10 -12.03
N GLU A 33 -4.86 3.78 -11.87
CA GLU A 33 -5.38 2.39 -11.89
C GLU A 33 -4.60 1.46 -10.94
N VAL A 34 -4.20 1.99 -9.79
CA VAL A 34 -3.42 1.23 -8.79
C VAL A 34 -4.25 0.05 -8.32
N LEU A 35 -3.68 -1.16 -8.34
CA LEU A 35 -4.32 -2.37 -7.82
C LEU A 35 -3.91 -2.66 -6.37
N VAL A 36 -2.63 -2.43 -6.05
CA VAL A 36 -2.04 -2.76 -4.75
C VAL A 36 -1.58 -1.49 -4.03
N VAL A 37 -2.00 -1.34 -2.78
CA VAL A 37 -1.54 -0.30 -1.85
C VAL A 37 -0.82 -0.96 -0.68
N VAL A 38 0.40 -0.52 -0.40
CA VAL A 38 1.23 -1.00 0.72
C VAL A 38 1.43 0.11 1.73
N MET A 39 0.84 -0.05 2.91
CA MET A 39 0.94 0.83 4.07
C MET A 39 1.93 0.24 5.08
N ALA A 40 3.08 0.88 5.24
CA ALA A 40 4.17 0.43 6.12
C ALA A 40 4.30 1.27 7.40
N CYS A 41 3.21 1.82 7.93
CA CYS A 41 3.19 2.51 9.22
C CYS A 41 1.84 2.32 9.92
N MET A 42 1.85 2.43 11.25
CA MET A 42 0.60 2.53 12.02
C MET A 42 0.01 3.95 11.88
N GLU A 43 -1.30 4.10 12.11
CA GLU A 43 -1.94 5.42 12.18
C GLU A 43 -1.32 6.31 13.27
N PHE A 44 -0.98 5.69 14.40
CA PHE A 44 -0.32 6.33 15.52
C PHE A 44 0.93 5.55 15.91
N GLU A 45 2.06 6.24 16.03
CA GLU A 45 3.32 5.68 16.51
C GLU A 45 3.87 6.62 17.57
N THR A 46 4.25 6.08 18.75
CA THR A 46 4.75 6.88 19.88
C THR A 46 3.84 8.05 20.28
N GLY A 47 2.52 7.86 20.18
CA GLY A 47 1.50 8.89 20.49
C GLY A 47 1.35 9.99 19.45
N LYS A 48 2.06 9.93 18.31
CA LYS A 48 1.95 10.88 17.21
C LYS A 48 1.20 10.27 16.04
N LYS A 49 0.29 11.04 15.44
CA LYS A 49 -0.40 10.64 14.21
C LYS A 49 0.58 10.64 13.04
N LYS A 50 0.59 9.55 12.27
CA LYS A 50 1.53 9.29 11.17
C LYS A 50 0.84 9.20 9.82
N CYS A 51 -0.42 8.79 9.83
CA CYS A 51 -1.27 8.60 8.65
C CYS A 51 -2.73 8.77 9.07
N GLU A 52 -3.53 9.43 8.25
CA GLU A 52 -4.98 9.34 8.36
C GLU A 52 -5.49 7.98 7.91
N GLN A 53 -6.55 7.52 8.57
CA GLN A 53 -7.29 6.39 8.07
C GLN A 53 -8.00 6.77 6.77
N TYR A 54 -7.64 6.10 5.69
CA TYR A 54 -8.24 6.28 4.37
C TYR A 54 -8.99 5.04 3.89
N TRP A 55 -9.07 3.97 4.70
CA TRP A 55 -9.77 2.72 4.39
C TRP A 55 -10.97 2.51 5.32
N ALA A 56 -11.91 1.66 4.89
CA ALA A 56 -12.98 1.13 5.76
C ALA A 56 -12.54 -0.20 6.41
N GLU A 57 -13.08 -0.51 7.58
CA GLU A 57 -12.89 -1.82 8.22
C GLU A 57 -13.98 -2.82 7.75
N VAL A 58 -13.72 -4.11 7.89
CA VAL A 58 -14.73 -5.17 7.61
C VAL A 58 -15.92 -4.98 8.54
N ASP A 59 -17.13 -5.10 7.99
CA ASP A 59 -18.41 -4.83 8.69
C ASP A 59 -18.56 -3.40 9.25
N GLY A 60 -17.62 -2.50 8.91
CA GLY A 60 -17.68 -1.09 9.26
C GLY A 60 -18.58 -0.29 8.32
N SER A 61 -18.87 0.94 8.71
CA SER A 61 -19.54 1.90 7.82
C SER A 61 -18.64 2.22 6.62
N PRO A 62 -19.21 2.38 5.40
CA PRO A 62 -18.45 2.89 4.26
C PRO A 62 -17.73 4.20 4.60
N LEU A 63 -16.48 4.33 4.16
CA LEU A 63 -15.77 5.59 4.23
C LEU A 63 -16.15 6.42 2.99
N HIS A 64 -16.64 7.63 3.22
CA HIS A 64 -16.94 8.58 2.16
C HIS A 64 -15.89 9.68 2.12
N CYS A 65 -15.32 9.93 0.94
CA CYS A 65 -14.33 10.98 0.72
C CYS A 65 -14.61 11.68 -0.62
N GLY A 66 -15.31 12.83 -0.56
CA GLY A 66 -15.83 13.46 -1.77
C GLY A 66 -16.79 12.53 -2.50
N SER A 67 -16.55 12.28 -3.79
CA SER A 67 -17.33 11.34 -4.61
C SER A 67 -16.91 9.88 -4.46
N PHE A 68 -15.83 9.59 -3.71
CA PHE A 68 -15.39 8.23 -3.47
C PHE A 68 -16.16 7.60 -2.31
N THR A 69 -16.57 6.36 -2.50
CA THR A 69 -17.08 5.48 -1.44
C THR A 69 -16.19 4.26 -1.34
N ILE A 70 -15.68 3.98 -0.15
CA ILE A 70 -14.75 2.88 0.12
C ILE A 70 -15.40 1.92 1.13
N THR A 71 -15.49 0.65 0.77
CA THR A 71 -15.93 -0.43 1.65
C THR A 71 -14.86 -1.51 1.73
N CYS A 72 -14.87 -2.30 2.80
CA CYS A 72 -13.97 -3.44 2.95
C CYS A 72 -14.76 -4.74 2.88
N GLU A 73 -14.49 -5.56 1.87
CA GLU A 73 -15.20 -6.83 1.64
C GLU A 73 -14.58 -7.98 2.44
N ALA A 74 -13.25 -7.96 2.66
CA ALA A 74 -12.55 -8.99 3.42
C ALA A 74 -11.26 -8.45 4.05
N GLU A 75 -10.84 -9.04 5.16
CA GLU A 75 -9.52 -8.85 5.77
C GLU A 75 -8.88 -10.21 6.03
N GLU A 76 -7.72 -10.45 5.44
CA GLU A 76 -6.88 -11.60 5.70
C GLU A 76 -5.74 -11.21 6.65
N LYS A 77 -5.56 -11.99 7.71
CA LYS A 77 -4.47 -11.78 8.67
C LYS A 77 -3.27 -12.64 8.28
N ARG A 78 -2.09 -12.02 8.26
CA ARG A 78 -0.78 -12.68 8.24
C ARG A 78 -0.10 -12.42 9.59
N ASN A 79 1.15 -12.85 9.75
CA ASN A 79 1.87 -12.69 11.01
C ASN A 79 2.11 -11.21 11.38
N GLU A 80 2.71 -10.42 10.47
CA GLU A 80 3.12 -9.03 10.75
C GLU A 80 2.29 -7.96 10.02
N TYR A 81 1.38 -8.38 9.14
CA TYR A 81 0.56 -7.51 8.31
C TYR A 81 -0.83 -8.09 8.07
N VAL A 82 -1.74 -7.25 7.58
CA VAL A 82 -3.07 -7.65 7.12
C VAL A 82 -3.23 -7.27 5.65
N ILE A 83 -4.07 -8.01 4.92
CA ILE A 83 -4.45 -7.72 3.54
C ILE A 83 -5.94 -7.44 3.54
N ARG A 84 -6.35 -6.26 3.10
CA ARG A 84 -7.76 -5.90 2.96
C ARG A 84 -8.15 -5.88 1.50
N THR A 85 -9.29 -6.49 1.20
CA THR A 85 -9.93 -6.37 -0.11
C THR A 85 -10.89 -5.19 -0.04
N LEU A 86 -10.44 -4.03 -0.51
CA LEU A 86 -11.22 -2.81 -0.54
C LEU A 86 -11.96 -2.72 -1.87
N LYS A 87 -13.17 -2.19 -1.80
CA LYS A 87 -13.98 -1.84 -2.97
C LYS A 87 -14.16 -0.34 -2.99
N VAL A 88 -13.74 0.28 -4.08
CA VAL A 88 -13.73 1.72 -4.26
C VAL A 88 -14.69 2.05 -5.39
N THR A 89 -15.67 2.90 -5.11
CA THR A 89 -16.67 3.34 -6.09
C THR A 89 -16.54 4.83 -6.33
N LEU A 90 -16.49 5.23 -7.59
CA LEU A 90 -16.54 6.61 -8.07
C LEU A 90 -17.51 6.70 -9.25
N ASN A 91 -18.57 7.51 -9.12
CA ASN A 91 -19.54 7.76 -10.19
C ASN A 91 -20.03 6.46 -10.87
N GLU A 92 -20.52 5.51 -10.07
CA GLU A 92 -21.03 4.17 -10.49
C GLU A 92 -19.97 3.16 -10.94
N ALA A 93 -18.79 3.60 -11.36
CA ALA A 93 -17.66 2.71 -11.60
C ALA A 93 -17.10 2.20 -10.27
N THR A 94 -16.71 0.93 -10.23
CA THR A 94 -16.15 0.29 -9.05
C THR A 94 -14.91 -0.50 -9.40
N CYS A 95 -13.87 -0.39 -8.59
CA CYS A 95 -12.67 -1.21 -8.68
C CYS A 95 -12.34 -1.85 -7.33
N THR A 96 -11.53 -2.91 -7.38
CA THR A 96 -11.00 -3.60 -6.20
C THR A 96 -9.57 -3.15 -5.97
N ILE A 97 -9.24 -2.87 -4.71
CA ILE A 97 -7.89 -2.48 -4.27
C ILE A 97 -7.46 -3.45 -3.16
N TYR A 98 -6.27 -4.03 -3.31
CA TYR A 98 -5.66 -4.85 -2.27
C TYR A 98 -4.77 -3.97 -1.39
N HIS A 99 -5.22 -3.74 -0.16
CA HIS A 99 -4.54 -2.89 0.82
C HIS A 99 -3.76 -3.74 1.82
N PHE A 100 -2.45 -3.76 1.66
CA PHE A 100 -1.50 -4.40 2.56
C PHE A 100 -1.12 -3.42 3.66
N HIS A 101 -1.36 -3.77 4.92
CA HIS A 101 -1.02 -2.93 6.06
C HIS A 101 -0.07 -3.67 6.99
N TYR A 102 1.21 -3.32 6.91
CA TYR A 102 2.27 -3.83 7.77
C TYR A 102 2.30 -3.07 9.10
N LYS A 103 1.84 -3.74 10.16
CA LYS A 103 1.53 -3.10 11.45
C LYS A 103 2.74 -3.04 12.40
N ASN A 104 3.68 -3.95 12.24
CA ASN A 104 4.75 -4.17 13.21
C ASN A 104 6.14 -3.75 12.68
N TRP A 105 6.22 -2.70 11.86
CA TRP A 105 7.52 -2.13 11.47
C TRP A 105 7.91 -1.01 12.45
N PRO A 106 8.90 -1.22 13.35
CA PRO A 106 9.30 -0.21 14.32
C PRO A 106 9.85 1.05 13.62
N ASP A 107 9.40 2.23 14.07
CA ASP A 107 9.90 3.50 13.54
C ASP A 107 11.41 3.62 13.83
N HIS A 108 12.20 3.98 12.82
CA HIS A 108 13.66 4.13 12.86
C HIS A 108 14.50 2.88 13.16
N HIS A 109 13.94 1.67 13.15
CA HIS A 109 14.68 0.43 13.36
C HIS A 109 14.40 -0.60 12.24
N VAL A 110 15.37 -1.49 12.00
CA VAL A 110 15.16 -2.66 11.13
C VAL A 110 14.34 -3.69 11.93
N PRO A 111 13.36 -4.37 11.33
CA PRO A 111 12.69 -5.48 11.99
C PRO A 111 13.69 -6.54 12.46
N SER A 112 13.38 -7.24 13.55
CA SER A 112 14.25 -8.28 14.12
C SER A 112 14.48 -9.47 13.18
N SER A 113 13.66 -9.60 12.15
CA SER A 113 13.70 -10.64 11.11
C SER A 113 13.25 -10.02 9.78
N ILE A 114 13.87 -10.45 8.68
CA ILE A 114 13.56 -9.96 7.32
C ILE A 114 12.46 -10.79 6.66
N GLU A 115 12.23 -12.00 7.17
CA GLU A 115 11.29 -12.99 6.63
C GLU A 115 9.89 -12.41 6.40
N PRO A 116 9.26 -11.65 7.33
CA PRO A 116 7.94 -11.10 7.08
C PRO A 116 7.89 -10.05 5.97
N ILE A 117 9.00 -9.32 5.73
CA ILE A 117 9.11 -8.38 4.60
C ILE A 117 9.21 -9.17 3.29
N LEU A 118 9.99 -10.25 3.27
CA LEU A 118 10.08 -11.11 2.08
C LEU A 118 8.74 -11.78 1.78
N GLU A 119 8.01 -12.22 2.80
CA GLU A 119 6.64 -12.73 2.66
C GLU A 119 5.68 -11.66 2.12
N LEU A 120 5.72 -10.44 2.67
CA LEU A 120 4.93 -9.30 2.17
C LEU A 120 5.15 -9.08 0.67
N ILE A 121 6.42 -9.05 0.24
CA ILE A 121 6.78 -8.80 -1.17
C ILE A 121 6.31 -9.94 -2.07
N ARG A 122 6.44 -11.20 -1.62
CA ARG A 122 5.91 -12.36 -2.34
C ARG A 122 4.39 -12.25 -2.49
N ASP A 123 3.67 -11.92 -1.42
CA ASP A 123 2.22 -11.76 -1.49
C ASP A 123 1.85 -10.59 -2.42
N ILE A 124 2.52 -9.43 -2.35
CA ILE A 124 2.30 -8.31 -3.30
C ILE A 124 2.37 -8.82 -4.76
N ARG A 125 3.40 -9.61 -5.10
CA ARG A 125 3.61 -10.13 -6.45
C ARG A 125 2.69 -11.29 -6.83
N CYS A 126 2.06 -11.97 -5.87
CA CYS A 126 0.96 -12.90 -6.14
C CYS A 126 -0.30 -12.16 -6.62
N TYR A 127 -0.59 -10.97 -6.07
CA TYR A 127 -1.76 -10.16 -6.46
C TYR A 127 -1.47 -9.28 -7.69
N GLN A 128 -0.23 -8.83 -7.86
CA GLN A 128 0.21 -8.03 -9.00
C GLN A 128 1.54 -8.56 -9.58
N PRO A 129 1.48 -9.54 -10.50
CA PRO A 129 2.67 -10.24 -11.00
C PRO A 129 3.52 -9.42 -11.98
N ASP A 130 3.03 -8.29 -12.49
CA ASP A 130 3.73 -7.45 -13.46
C ASP A 130 3.67 -5.95 -13.10
N ASP A 131 4.43 -5.14 -13.83
CA ASP A 131 4.54 -3.69 -13.64
C ASP A 131 3.63 -2.89 -14.61
N ARG A 132 2.51 -3.45 -15.08
CA ARG A 132 1.59 -2.75 -16.00
C ARG A 132 0.95 -1.52 -15.37
N VAL A 133 0.62 -1.61 -14.08
CA VAL A 133 0.10 -0.53 -13.24
C VAL A 133 1.03 -0.35 -12.02
N PRO A 134 1.14 0.85 -11.45
CA PRO A 134 2.03 1.08 -10.32
C PRO A 134 1.52 0.43 -9.03
N VAL A 135 2.43 -0.12 -8.23
CA VAL A 135 2.18 -0.42 -6.81
C VAL A 135 2.34 0.86 -6.01
N CYS A 136 1.32 1.25 -5.24
CA CYS A 136 1.42 2.42 -4.36
C CYS A 136 1.98 2.00 -3.00
N ILE A 137 3.11 2.58 -2.60
CA ILE A 137 3.80 2.24 -1.35
C ILE A 137 3.96 3.52 -0.53
N HIS A 138 3.52 3.49 0.73
CA HIS A 138 3.67 4.61 1.63
C HIS A 138 3.98 4.17 3.07
N CYS A 139 4.53 5.10 3.84
CA CYS A 139 4.62 5.02 5.29
C CYS A 139 4.03 6.32 5.86
N SER A 140 4.74 7.02 6.75
CA SER A 140 4.36 8.38 7.15
C SER A 140 4.90 9.43 6.18
N ALA A 141 6.23 9.54 6.04
CA ALA A 141 6.85 10.52 5.13
C ALA A 141 6.99 10.03 3.67
N GLY A 142 6.81 8.73 3.43
CA GLY A 142 6.99 8.13 2.11
C GLY A 142 8.45 7.87 1.72
N CYS A 143 9.38 7.93 2.68
CA CYS A 143 10.82 7.81 2.42
C CYS A 143 11.38 6.49 2.94
N SER A 144 11.60 6.32 4.25
CA SER A 144 12.46 5.24 4.76
C SER A 144 11.92 3.83 4.50
N ARG A 145 10.79 3.46 5.12
CA ARG A 145 10.18 2.12 4.99
C ARG A 145 9.71 1.85 3.56
N THR A 146 9.17 2.88 2.92
CA THR A 146 8.79 2.87 1.50
C THR A 146 9.98 2.47 0.61
N SER A 147 11.12 3.15 0.74
CA SER A 147 12.31 2.86 -0.07
C SER A 147 12.87 1.46 0.18
N VAL A 148 12.81 0.96 1.42
CA VAL A 148 13.25 -0.42 1.72
C VAL A 148 12.39 -1.44 0.98
N ILE A 149 11.06 -1.28 1.00
CA ILE A 149 10.14 -2.18 0.30
C ILE A 149 10.38 -2.12 -1.21
N CYS A 150 10.45 -0.90 -1.80
CA CYS A 150 10.74 -0.73 -3.22
C CYS A 150 12.07 -1.38 -3.63
N ALA A 151 13.13 -1.20 -2.84
CA ALA A 151 14.46 -1.71 -3.16
C ALA A 151 14.52 -3.25 -3.11
N ILE A 152 13.89 -3.87 -2.10
CA ILE A 152 13.88 -5.33 -1.98
C ILE A 152 13.04 -5.93 -3.11
N ASP A 153 11.87 -5.38 -3.40
CA ASP A 153 11.01 -5.85 -4.48
C ASP A 153 11.69 -5.72 -5.85
N TYR A 154 12.27 -4.56 -6.17
CA TYR A 154 13.06 -4.36 -7.38
C TYR A 154 14.20 -5.37 -7.52
N THR A 155 14.94 -5.63 -6.44
CA THR A 155 16.04 -6.60 -6.44
C THR A 155 15.54 -8.03 -6.63
N GLN A 156 14.38 -8.39 -6.06
CA GLN A 156 13.79 -9.72 -6.27
C GLN A 156 13.36 -9.93 -7.72
N GLU A 157 12.78 -8.92 -8.36
CA GLU A 157 12.41 -9.02 -9.79
C GLU A 157 13.66 -9.19 -10.67
N LEU A 158 14.76 -8.46 -10.40
CA LEU A 158 16.03 -8.68 -11.10
C LEU A 158 16.57 -10.11 -10.94
N LEU A 159 16.50 -10.65 -9.71
CA LEU A 159 16.98 -12.01 -9.43
C LEU A 159 16.11 -13.08 -10.11
N LYS A 160 14.80 -12.86 -10.26
CA LYS A 160 13.91 -13.77 -11.00
C LYS A 160 14.27 -13.85 -12.49
N ASP A 161 14.76 -12.75 -13.06
CA ASP A 161 15.20 -12.68 -14.44
C ASP A 161 16.62 -13.23 -14.68
N GLY A 162 17.33 -13.61 -13.61
CA GLY A 162 18.66 -14.19 -13.70
C GLY A 162 19.76 -13.20 -14.10
N VAL A 163 19.59 -11.92 -13.74
CA VAL A 163 20.60 -10.86 -13.90
C VAL A 163 21.52 -10.78 -12.69
#